data_AF-H1LSC9-F1
#
_entry.id   AF-H1LSC9-F1
#
_cell.length_a   1.000
_cell.length_b   1.000
_cell.length_c   1.000
_cell.angle_alpha   90.00
_cell.angle_beta   90.00
_cell.angle_gamma   90.00
#
_symmetry.space_group_name_H-M   'P 1'
#
loop_
_entity.id
_entity.type
_entity.pdbx_description
1 polymer ?
#
loop_
_entity_poly.entity_id
_entity_poly.type
_entity_poly.pdbx_seq_one_letter_code
_entity_poly.pdbx_strand_id
1 'polypeptide(L)'
;MYDIPGKSSDKISMEDASNEVYHGLLCSICPVTLSKPALSYFANEGVIANRIRDWIVGMPMHGFLFPAFTDRTTDIHAALYFSKKNDALNESFINEIIGVNPPMSSVMQKETFEAVLYDVLRDELTMPVMSALSSNMLDLIAENSQNPEPLVLTKNDMVKLISKSGVSDEAVESYEKSADADIEVLADNVVDTKKFEVKTPGITVKTDTDSIEKLETRVIDGFKYLLVPIEDDVEVNGMPVKA
;
A
#
# COMPACT_ATOMS: atom_id res chain seq x y z
N MET A 1 1.88 5.32 31.85
CA MET A 1 2.37 6.65 32.25
C MET A 1 3.73 6.82 31.60
N TYR A 2 3.87 7.83 30.77
CA TYR A 2 5.11 8.13 30.05
C TYR A 2 5.38 9.63 30.21
N ASP A 3 6.58 9.96 30.68
CA ASP A 3 7.01 11.34 30.86
C ASP A 3 7.52 11.88 29.51
N ILE A 4 6.99 13.01 29.02
CA ILE A 4 7.29 13.50 27.67
C ILE A 4 8.49 14.46 27.75
N PRO A 5 9.70 14.09 27.27
CA PRO A 5 10.86 14.96 27.39
C PRO A 5 10.65 16.31 26.69
N GLY A 6 11.23 17.40 27.18
CA GLY A 6 11.26 18.64 26.42
C GLY A 6 12.10 18.48 25.15
N LYS A 7 11.75 19.18 24.06
CA LYS A 7 12.60 19.28 22.86
C LYS A 7 12.75 20.73 22.46
N SER A 8 13.99 21.18 22.21
CA SER A 8 14.25 22.50 21.64
C SER A 8 13.90 22.54 20.14
N SER A 9 13.85 23.74 19.55
CA SER A 9 13.69 23.95 18.10
C SER A 9 14.71 23.17 17.26
N ASP A 10 15.88 22.89 17.83
CA ASP A 10 17.00 22.21 17.18
C ASP A 10 16.95 20.68 17.40
N LYS A 11 15.81 20.14 17.85
CA LYS A 11 15.53 18.71 18.08
C LYS A 11 16.37 18.04 19.19
N ILE A 12 17.11 18.81 19.98
CA ILE A 12 17.86 18.31 21.14
C ILE A 12 16.86 17.99 22.26
N SER A 13 16.94 16.77 22.79
CA SER A 13 16.15 16.34 23.94
C SER A 13 16.64 17.03 25.22
N MET A 14 15.72 17.68 25.93
CA MET A 14 15.92 18.27 27.25
C MET A 14 15.13 17.45 28.26
N GLU A 15 15.78 16.48 28.88
CA GLU A 15 15.15 15.56 29.84
C GLU A 15 14.55 16.31 31.05
N ASP A 16 15.16 17.42 31.47
CA ASP A 16 14.71 18.26 32.60
C ASP A 16 13.56 19.22 32.27
N ALA A 17 13.08 19.26 31.03
CA ALA A 17 12.05 20.20 30.57
C ALA A 17 10.72 19.50 30.21
N SER A 18 10.42 18.38 30.85
CA SER A 18 9.11 17.74 30.68
C SER A 18 8.00 18.60 31.30
N ASN A 19 6.97 18.90 30.51
CA ASN A 19 5.80 19.68 30.94
C ASN A 19 4.49 18.87 30.91
N GLU A 20 4.50 17.64 30.36
CA GLU A 20 3.29 16.85 30.17
C GLU A 20 3.58 15.36 30.41
N VAL A 21 2.68 14.69 31.13
CA VAL A 21 2.71 13.25 31.36
C VAL A 21 1.61 12.60 30.54
N TYR A 22 1.99 11.68 29.67
CA TYR A 22 1.06 10.92 28.86
C TYR A 22 0.49 9.71 29.62
N HIS A 23 -0.84 9.62 29.63
CA HIS A 23 -1.60 8.51 30.23
C HIS A 23 -2.39 7.77 29.13
N GLY A 24 -1.82 6.66 28.64
CA GLY A 24 -2.46 5.80 27.65
C GLY A 24 -2.75 4.39 28.15
N LEU A 25 -3.78 3.78 27.58
CA LEU A 25 -4.08 2.36 27.62
C LEU A 25 -3.48 1.72 26.36
N LEU A 26 -2.45 0.88 26.55
CA LEU A 26 -1.89 0.04 25.49
C LEU A 26 -2.51 -1.35 25.57
N CYS A 27 -3.23 -1.75 24.51
CA CYS A 27 -3.79 -3.09 24.38
C CYS A 27 -3.04 -3.86 23.28
N SER A 28 -2.71 -5.13 23.56
CA SER A 28 -2.10 -6.05 22.59
C SER A 28 -2.90 -7.33 22.49
N ILE A 29 -3.31 -7.68 21.28
CA ILE A 29 -4.06 -8.89 20.95
C ILE A 29 -3.07 -9.91 20.41
N CYS A 30 -2.71 -10.88 21.25
CA CYS A 30 -1.72 -11.90 20.95
C CYS A 30 -2.38 -13.26 20.67
N PRO A 31 -1.96 -13.98 19.62
CA PRO A 31 -2.46 -15.32 19.36
C PRO A 31 -1.89 -16.28 20.41
N VAL A 32 -2.68 -17.28 20.80
CA VAL A 32 -2.27 -18.32 21.74
C VAL A 32 -2.22 -19.65 20.99
N THR A 33 -1.05 -20.29 20.98
CA THR A 33 -0.82 -21.53 20.23
C THR A 33 -0.06 -22.54 21.07
N LEU A 34 -0.25 -23.83 20.81
CA LEU A 34 0.54 -24.87 21.44
C LEU A 34 1.98 -24.84 20.93
N SER A 35 2.94 -25.02 21.83
CA SER A 35 4.37 -25.12 21.49
C SER A 35 4.62 -26.15 20.38
N LYS A 36 5.70 -25.96 19.59
CA LYS A 36 5.99 -26.86 18.46
C LYS A 36 6.14 -28.31 18.96
N PRO A 37 5.58 -29.30 18.24
CA PRO A 37 5.78 -30.70 18.58
C PRO A 37 7.28 -31.03 18.51
N ALA A 38 7.79 -31.70 19.53
CA ALA A 38 9.15 -32.20 19.57
C ALA A 38 9.24 -33.39 20.54
N LEU A 39 10.35 -34.11 20.49
CA LEU A 39 10.73 -35.06 21.52
C LEU A 39 11.56 -34.34 22.59
N SER A 40 11.32 -34.67 23.86
CA SER A 40 12.10 -34.20 25.00
C SER A 40 12.64 -35.39 25.79
N TYR A 41 13.84 -35.23 26.36
CA TYR A 41 14.40 -36.20 27.30
C TYR A 41 13.86 -35.92 28.71
N PHE A 42 13.15 -36.89 29.28
CA PHE A 42 12.60 -36.82 30.64
C PHE A 42 13.60 -37.44 31.61
N ALA A 43 14.49 -36.61 32.16
CA ALA A 43 15.62 -37.08 32.98
C ALA A 43 15.22 -37.96 34.18
N ASN A 44 14.05 -37.70 34.77
CA ASN A 44 13.52 -38.48 35.89
C ASN A 44 13.12 -39.91 35.50
N GLU A 45 12.79 -40.14 34.23
CA GLU A 45 12.32 -41.42 33.70
C GLU A 45 13.38 -42.09 32.80
N GLY A 46 14.42 -41.37 32.40
CA GLY A 46 15.47 -41.87 31.50
C GLY A 46 14.99 -42.15 30.08
N VAL A 47 13.86 -41.58 29.67
CA VAL A 47 13.25 -41.83 28.34
C VAL A 47 13.19 -40.57 27.50
N ILE A 48 13.23 -40.75 26.18
CA ILE A 48 12.85 -39.72 25.21
C ILE A 48 11.40 -39.98 24.80
N ALA A 49 10.54 -39.00 25.02
CA ALA A 49 9.13 -39.09 24.65
C ALA A 49 8.64 -37.78 24.04
N ASN A 50 7.42 -37.76 23.52
CA ASN A 50 6.78 -36.53 23.05
C ASN A 50 6.79 -35.48 24.16
N ARG A 51 7.25 -34.27 23.85
CA ARG A 51 7.21 -33.16 24.80
C ARG A 51 5.77 -32.87 25.17
N ILE A 52 5.57 -32.49 26.43
CA ILE A 52 4.33 -31.84 26.86
C ILE A 52 4.28 -30.47 26.17
N ARG A 53 3.15 -30.18 25.50
CA ARG A 53 2.99 -28.95 24.73
C ARG A 53 2.26 -27.91 25.58
N ASP A 54 2.95 -26.83 25.91
CA ASP A 54 2.38 -25.69 26.62
C ASP A 54 1.68 -24.72 25.65
N TRP A 55 0.69 -24.00 26.17
CA TRP A 55 0.14 -22.83 25.50
C TRP A 55 1.13 -21.67 25.58
N ILE A 56 1.52 -21.16 24.43
CA ILE A 56 2.46 -20.05 24.30
C ILE A 56 1.73 -18.86 23.69
N VAL A 57 1.88 -17.71 24.35
CA VAL A 57 1.45 -16.42 23.82
C VAL A 57 2.44 -15.97 22.76
N GLY A 58 1.95 -15.75 21.54
CA GLY A 58 2.74 -15.25 20.42
C GLY A 58 2.94 -13.74 20.47
N MET A 59 3.67 -13.21 19.48
CA MET A 59 3.79 -11.76 19.29
C MET A 59 2.41 -11.13 18.96
N PRO A 60 2.18 -9.85 19.33
CA PRO A 60 0.95 -9.15 18.99
C PRO A 60 0.62 -9.23 17.49
N MET A 61 -0.63 -9.53 17.19
CA MET A 61 -1.17 -9.49 15.83
C MET A 61 -1.92 -8.19 15.57
N HIS A 62 -2.65 -7.72 16.57
CA HIS A 62 -3.34 -6.44 16.57
C HIS A 62 -3.14 -5.75 17.91
N GLY A 63 -3.46 -4.47 17.98
CA GLY A 63 -3.42 -3.72 19.23
C GLY A 63 -3.89 -2.31 19.03
N PHE A 64 -4.06 -1.58 20.12
CA PHE A 64 -4.33 -0.15 20.05
C PHE A 64 -3.72 0.59 21.23
N LEU A 65 -3.48 1.88 21.01
CA LEU A 65 -3.10 2.84 22.04
C LEU A 65 -4.14 3.97 22.06
N PHE A 66 -4.74 4.20 23.23
CA PHE A 66 -5.71 5.28 23.44
C PHE A 66 -5.48 5.99 24.78
N PRO A 67 -5.57 7.33 24.86
CA PRO A 67 -5.65 8.30 23.75
C PRO A 67 -4.46 8.17 22.78
N ALA A 68 -4.59 8.60 21.53
CA ALA A 68 -3.44 8.62 20.62
C ALA A 68 -2.34 9.54 21.15
N PHE A 69 -1.10 9.25 20.74
CA PHE A 69 0.05 10.09 21.04
C PHE A 69 0.56 10.72 19.73
N THR A 70 0.10 11.94 19.47
CA THR A 70 0.33 12.67 18.21
C THR A 70 1.04 13.98 18.55
N ASP A 71 2.03 14.39 17.76
CA ASP A 71 2.78 15.64 17.95
C ASP A 71 3.30 15.87 19.37
N ARG A 72 3.72 14.77 20.03
CA ARG A 72 4.23 14.74 21.40
C ARG A 72 3.21 15.19 22.46
N THR A 73 1.92 15.08 22.20
CA THR A 73 0.86 15.38 23.17
C THR A 73 -0.23 14.31 23.14
N THR A 74 -1.13 14.38 24.12
CA THR A 74 -2.28 13.48 24.27
C THR A 74 -3.41 13.90 23.33
N ASP A 75 -3.78 13.03 22.38
CA ASP A 75 -4.93 13.24 21.50
C ASP A 75 -6.11 12.32 21.90
N ILE A 76 -7.09 12.91 22.58
CA ILE A 76 -8.29 12.23 23.08
C ILE A 76 -9.31 11.89 21.99
N HIS A 77 -9.13 12.42 20.77
CA HIS A 77 -10.05 12.23 19.65
C HIS A 77 -9.59 11.11 18.70
N ALA A 78 -8.40 10.56 18.90
CA ALA A 78 -7.85 9.51 18.06
C ALA A 78 -7.35 8.30 18.87
N ALA A 79 -7.23 7.16 18.18
CA ALA A 79 -6.57 5.96 18.66
C ALA A 79 -5.52 5.52 17.64
N LEU A 80 -4.35 5.09 18.11
CA LEU A 80 -3.37 4.44 17.23
C LEU A 80 -3.68 2.95 17.16
N TYR A 81 -3.97 2.45 15.97
CA TYR A 81 -4.22 1.04 15.73
C TYR A 81 -2.98 0.35 15.16
N PHE A 82 -2.63 -0.80 15.72
CA PHE A 82 -1.55 -1.65 15.25
C PHE A 82 -2.12 -2.88 14.56
N SER A 83 -1.61 -3.17 13.37
CA SER A 83 -1.73 -4.48 12.72
C SER A 83 -0.35 -4.97 12.33
N LYS A 84 -0.06 -6.24 12.60
CA LYS A 84 1.19 -6.87 12.16
C LYS A 84 1.31 -6.93 10.64
N LYS A 85 0.18 -6.99 9.92
CA LYS A 85 0.12 -7.01 8.47
C LYS A 85 -0.79 -5.90 7.97
N ASN A 86 -0.31 -5.13 7.00
CA ASN A 86 -1.04 -3.97 6.45
C ASN A 86 -2.31 -4.38 5.68
N ASP A 87 -2.35 -5.61 5.15
CA ASP A 87 -3.46 -6.19 4.39
C ASP A 87 -4.44 -7.01 5.25
N ALA A 88 -4.19 -7.12 6.56
CA ALA A 88 -5.04 -7.88 7.47
C ALA A 88 -5.52 -7.01 8.62
N LEU A 89 -6.23 -5.92 8.31
CA LEU A 89 -6.91 -5.12 9.30
C LEU A 89 -8.03 -5.94 9.95
N ASN A 90 -8.23 -5.78 11.26
CA ASN A 90 -9.36 -6.40 11.94
C ASN A 90 -10.52 -5.41 11.89
N GLU A 91 -11.22 -5.40 10.76
CA GLU A 91 -12.30 -4.46 10.46
C GLU A 91 -13.41 -4.50 11.52
N SER A 92 -13.82 -5.69 11.94
CA SER A 92 -14.81 -5.86 13.01
C SER A 92 -14.33 -5.25 14.33
N PHE A 93 -13.06 -5.42 14.70
CA PHE A 93 -12.53 -4.78 15.90
C PHE A 93 -12.54 -3.25 15.78
N ILE A 94 -12.12 -2.71 14.64
CA ILE A 94 -12.11 -1.26 14.40
C ILE A 94 -13.55 -0.71 14.44
N ASN A 95 -14.49 -1.40 13.80
CA ASN A 95 -15.88 -0.95 13.75
C ASN A 95 -16.60 -1.10 15.10
N GLU A 96 -16.53 -2.27 15.73
CA GLU A 96 -17.33 -2.59 16.92
C GLU A 96 -16.71 -2.09 18.22
N ILE A 97 -15.37 -2.05 18.31
CA ILE A 97 -14.67 -1.65 19.55
C ILE A 97 -14.21 -0.20 19.49
N ILE A 98 -13.61 0.23 18.37
CA ILE A 98 -13.17 1.63 18.23
C ILE A 98 -14.34 2.53 17.79
N GLY A 99 -15.33 2.00 17.06
CA GLY A 99 -16.53 2.75 16.68
C GLY A 99 -16.35 3.60 15.42
N VAL A 100 -15.37 3.27 14.58
CA VAL A 100 -15.10 4.00 13.32
C VAL A 100 -15.16 3.07 12.12
N ASN A 101 -15.43 3.63 10.95
CA ASN A 101 -15.34 2.85 9.72
C ASN A 101 -13.86 2.50 9.48
N PRO A 102 -13.52 1.21 9.26
CA PRO A 102 -12.16 0.83 8.97
C PRO A 102 -11.70 1.48 7.66
N PRO A 103 -10.45 1.96 7.58
CA PRO A 103 -9.90 2.44 6.32
C PRO A 103 -9.75 1.27 5.34
N MET A 104 -9.84 1.57 4.04
CA MET A 104 -9.54 0.57 3.02
C MET A 104 -8.08 0.10 3.14
N SER A 105 -7.87 -1.21 3.11
CA SER A 105 -6.53 -1.78 2.99
C SER A 105 -5.87 -1.36 1.67
N SER A 106 -4.54 -1.43 1.58
CA SER A 106 -3.83 -1.09 0.33
C SER A 106 -4.29 -1.93 -0.86
N VAL A 107 -4.63 -3.21 -0.63
CA VAL A 107 -5.18 -4.12 -1.65
C VAL A 107 -6.55 -3.64 -2.10
N MET A 108 -7.45 -3.31 -1.16
CA MET A 108 -8.78 -2.80 -1.50
C MET A 108 -8.73 -1.46 -2.21
N GLN A 109 -7.82 -0.56 -1.81
CA GLN A 109 -7.63 0.73 -2.51
C GLN A 109 -7.26 0.50 -3.97
N LYS A 110 -6.30 -0.41 -4.23
CA LYS A 110 -5.90 -0.78 -5.58
C LYS A 110 -7.03 -1.40 -6.40
N GLU A 111 -7.71 -2.39 -5.84
CA GLU A 111 -8.83 -3.07 -6.53
C GLU A 111 -9.98 -2.10 -6.83
N THR A 112 -10.31 -1.22 -5.88
CA THR A 112 -11.36 -0.20 -6.05
C THR A 112 -10.97 0.80 -7.13
N PHE A 113 -9.73 1.28 -7.09
CA PHE A 113 -9.19 2.18 -8.11
C PHE A 113 -9.23 1.56 -9.51
N GLU A 114 -8.77 0.32 -9.67
CA GLU A 114 -8.79 -0.39 -10.95
C GLU A 114 -10.23 -0.61 -11.46
N ALA A 115 -11.15 -0.97 -10.57
CA ALA A 115 -12.56 -1.17 -10.89
C ALA A 115 -13.23 0.13 -11.37
N VAL A 116 -13.02 1.24 -10.67
CA VAL A 116 -13.59 2.55 -11.04
C VAL A 116 -13.08 3.00 -12.41
N LEU A 117 -11.77 2.89 -12.66
CA LEU A 117 -11.21 3.24 -13.97
C LEU A 117 -11.79 2.36 -15.09
N TYR A 118 -11.91 1.05 -14.85
CA TYR A 118 -12.47 0.12 -15.81
C TYR A 118 -13.95 0.41 -16.12
N ASP A 119 -14.77 0.60 -15.09
CA ASP A 119 -16.21 0.77 -15.23
C ASP A 119 -16.59 2.09 -15.91
N VAL A 120 -15.81 3.16 -15.67
CA VAL A 120 -16.05 4.48 -16.23
C VAL A 120 -15.42 4.64 -17.61
N LEU A 121 -14.14 4.33 -17.78
CA LEU A 121 -13.41 4.61 -19.02
C LEU A 121 -13.65 3.54 -20.10
N ARG A 122 -13.92 2.29 -19.71
CA ARG A 122 -14.29 1.17 -20.60
C ARG A 122 -13.40 1.09 -21.86
N ASP A 123 -13.95 1.44 -23.02
CA ASP A 123 -13.30 1.35 -24.33
C ASP A 123 -12.13 2.33 -24.47
N GLU A 124 -12.11 3.41 -23.69
CA GLU A 124 -11.03 4.39 -23.67
C GLU A 124 -9.85 3.98 -22.78
N LEU A 125 -10.01 2.92 -21.96
CA LEU A 125 -8.95 2.37 -21.13
C LEU A 125 -7.94 1.59 -22.00
N THR A 126 -7.16 2.33 -22.78
CA THR A 126 -6.16 1.79 -23.70
C THR A 126 -4.77 1.79 -23.07
N MET A 127 -3.84 1.02 -23.64
CA MET A 127 -2.45 0.99 -23.18
C MET A 127 -1.79 2.38 -23.16
N PRO A 128 -1.91 3.22 -24.22
CA PRO A 128 -1.38 4.59 -24.17
C PRO A 128 -1.97 5.44 -23.04
N VAL A 129 -3.28 5.32 -22.79
CA VAL A 129 -3.96 6.04 -21.70
C VAL A 129 -3.43 5.57 -20.34
N MET A 130 -3.28 4.26 -20.13
CA MET A 130 -2.74 3.72 -18.87
C MET A 130 -1.26 4.07 -18.65
N SER A 131 -0.45 4.08 -19.71
CA SER A 131 0.94 4.54 -19.65
C SER A 131 1.01 6.01 -19.24
N ALA A 132 0.24 6.88 -19.92
CA ALA A 132 0.20 8.31 -19.62
C ALA A 132 -0.31 8.58 -18.21
N LEU A 133 -1.37 7.88 -17.78
CA LEU A 133 -1.93 7.98 -16.44
C LEU A 133 -0.89 7.62 -15.37
N SER A 134 -0.18 6.51 -15.58
CA SER A 134 0.86 6.04 -14.66
C SER A 134 2.01 7.03 -14.58
N SER A 135 2.52 7.54 -15.71
CA SER A 135 3.55 8.58 -15.74
C SER A 135 3.12 9.85 -15.00
N ASN A 136 1.92 10.36 -15.29
CA ASN A 136 1.38 11.55 -14.62
C ASN A 136 1.25 11.36 -13.10
N MET A 137 0.90 10.16 -12.63
CA MET A 137 0.85 9.85 -11.20
C MET A 137 2.24 9.79 -10.56
N LEU A 138 3.23 9.23 -11.25
CA LEU A 138 4.61 9.18 -10.77
C LEU A 138 5.20 10.57 -10.60
N ASP A 139 4.92 11.48 -11.54
CA ASP A 139 5.31 12.89 -11.44
C ASP A 139 4.70 13.54 -10.20
N LEU A 140 3.40 13.32 -9.96
CA LEU A 140 2.70 13.87 -8.80
C LEU A 140 3.25 13.31 -7.48
N ILE A 141 3.61 12.02 -7.44
CA ILE A 141 4.27 11.39 -6.28
C ILE A 141 5.65 12.03 -6.04
N ALA A 142 6.43 12.25 -7.10
CA ALA A 142 7.74 12.88 -6.99
C ALA A 142 7.65 14.33 -6.48
N GLU A 143 6.67 15.10 -6.96
CA GLU A 143 6.37 16.45 -6.48
C GLU A 143 5.98 16.48 -5.00
N ASN A 144 5.28 15.45 -4.51
CA ASN A 144 4.88 15.34 -3.10
C ASN A 144 5.97 14.74 -2.18
N SER A 145 7.14 14.37 -2.70
CA SER A 145 8.18 13.63 -1.94
C SER A 145 8.74 14.36 -0.71
N GLN A 146 8.61 15.69 -0.64
CA GLN A 146 9.06 16.49 0.51
C GLN A 146 7.98 16.73 1.56
N ASN A 147 6.73 16.37 1.26
CA ASN A 147 5.64 16.51 2.23
C ASN A 147 5.69 15.37 3.25
N PRO A 148 5.52 15.68 4.55
CA PRO A 148 5.47 14.66 5.59
C PRO A 148 4.18 13.83 5.53
N GLU A 149 3.13 14.39 4.91
CA GLU A 149 1.85 13.70 4.69
C GLU A 149 1.87 12.94 3.36
N PRO A 150 1.36 11.70 3.35
CA PRO A 150 1.31 10.90 2.13
C PRO A 150 0.33 11.49 1.12
N LEU A 151 0.62 11.32 -0.16
CA LEU A 151 -0.23 11.81 -1.23
C LEU A 151 -1.53 10.99 -1.32
N VAL A 152 -2.66 11.63 -1.03
CA VAL A 152 -3.99 11.08 -1.25
C VAL A 152 -4.53 11.59 -2.58
N LEU A 153 -4.88 10.69 -3.49
CA LEU A 153 -5.54 10.99 -4.74
C LEU A 153 -7.04 11.09 -4.50
N THR A 154 -7.59 12.29 -4.69
CA THR A 154 -9.04 12.53 -4.63
C THR A 154 -9.67 12.38 -6.01
N LYS A 155 -11.00 12.34 -6.06
CA LYS A 155 -11.76 12.40 -7.32
C LYS A 155 -11.32 13.57 -8.23
N ASN A 156 -11.08 14.75 -7.65
CA ASN A 156 -10.66 15.93 -8.41
C ASN A 156 -9.26 15.78 -9.01
N ASP A 157 -8.36 15.10 -8.30
CA ASP A 157 -7.02 14.82 -8.80
C ASP A 157 -7.08 13.80 -9.93
N MET A 158 -7.92 12.77 -9.77
CA MET A 158 -8.17 11.78 -10.82
C MET A 158 -8.73 12.40 -12.09
N VAL A 159 -9.69 13.34 -12.00
CA VAL A 159 -10.22 14.08 -13.16
C VAL A 159 -9.10 14.79 -13.93
N LYS A 160 -8.17 15.46 -13.22
CA LYS A 160 -7.02 16.14 -13.84
C LYS A 160 -6.02 15.15 -14.46
N LEU A 161 -5.82 14.01 -13.81
CA LEU A 161 -4.89 12.98 -14.28
C LEU A 161 -5.42 12.31 -15.55
N ILE A 162 -6.70 11.89 -15.57
CA ILE A 162 -7.30 11.28 -16.75
C ILE A 162 -7.38 12.28 -17.91
N SER A 163 -7.71 13.55 -17.67
CA SER A 163 -7.78 14.56 -18.73
C SER A 163 -6.43 14.79 -19.42
N LYS A 164 -5.32 14.63 -18.68
CA LYS A 164 -3.96 14.69 -19.22
C LYS A 164 -3.51 13.39 -19.89
N SER A 165 -4.27 12.32 -19.76
CA SER A 165 -3.91 10.97 -20.24
C SER A 165 -4.47 10.64 -21.62
N GLY A 166 -5.14 11.59 -22.28
CA GLY A 166 -5.59 11.45 -23.66
C GLY A 166 -6.94 10.74 -23.84
N VAL A 167 -7.79 10.73 -22.81
CA VAL A 167 -9.21 10.33 -22.91
C VAL A 167 -10.06 11.48 -23.48
N SER A 168 -11.26 11.17 -23.97
CA SER A 168 -12.23 12.14 -24.49
C SER A 168 -12.81 13.03 -23.39
N ASP A 169 -13.28 14.22 -23.75
CA ASP A 169 -13.97 15.11 -22.82
C ASP A 169 -15.24 14.46 -22.25
N GLU A 170 -15.92 13.63 -23.05
CA GLU A 170 -17.07 12.84 -22.61
C GLU A 170 -16.71 11.82 -21.52
N ALA A 171 -15.55 11.15 -21.63
CA ALA A 171 -15.07 10.21 -20.61
C ALA A 171 -14.66 10.92 -19.32
N VAL A 172 -14.04 12.11 -19.42
CA VAL A 172 -13.73 12.96 -18.25
C VAL A 172 -15.03 13.36 -17.53
N GLU A 173 -16.03 13.84 -18.27
CA GLU A 173 -17.32 14.22 -17.71
C GLU A 173 -18.05 13.02 -17.07
N SER A 174 -17.95 11.84 -17.68
CA SER A 174 -18.51 10.60 -17.11
C SER A 174 -17.83 10.24 -15.79
N TYR A 175 -16.51 10.39 -15.69
CA TYR A 175 -15.78 10.16 -14.44
C TYR A 175 -16.16 11.17 -13.36
N GLU A 176 -16.27 12.46 -13.72
CA GLU A 176 -16.67 13.52 -12.80
C GLU A 176 -18.10 13.31 -12.26
N LYS A 177 -19.02 12.79 -13.09
CA LYS A 177 -20.41 12.51 -12.67
C LYS A 177 -20.61 11.17 -11.96
N SER A 178 -19.66 10.25 -12.06
CA SER A 178 -19.77 8.94 -11.43
C SER A 178 -19.75 9.05 -9.90
N ALA A 179 -20.74 8.46 -9.23
CA ALA A 179 -20.76 8.34 -7.78
C ALA A 179 -19.71 7.34 -7.28
N ASP A 180 -19.44 6.29 -8.06
CA ASP A 180 -18.43 5.28 -7.73
C ASP A 180 -17.00 5.83 -7.82
N ALA A 181 -16.81 6.95 -8.55
CA ALA A 181 -15.53 7.65 -8.63
C ALA A 181 -15.24 8.55 -7.41
N ASP A 182 -16.17 8.66 -6.45
CA ASP A 182 -15.98 9.40 -5.21
C ASP A 182 -15.19 8.57 -4.18
N ILE A 183 -13.92 8.31 -4.53
CA ILE A 183 -12.98 7.53 -3.73
C ILE A 183 -11.74 8.35 -3.41
N GLU A 184 -11.12 8.04 -2.27
CA GLU A 184 -9.82 8.57 -1.86
C GLU A 184 -8.86 7.40 -1.67
N VAL A 185 -7.73 7.44 -2.38
CA VAL A 185 -6.73 6.37 -2.36
C VAL A 185 -5.34 6.96 -2.21
N LEU A 186 -4.45 6.27 -1.48
CA LEU A 186 -3.05 6.67 -1.42
C LEU A 186 -2.38 6.38 -2.75
N ALA A 187 -1.65 7.35 -3.30
CA ALA A 187 -0.98 7.22 -4.60
C ALA A 187 -0.04 6.01 -4.63
N ASP A 188 0.73 5.80 -3.55
CA ASP A 188 1.65 4.67 -3.38
C ASP A 188 0.96 3.28 -3.32
N ASN A 189 -0.35 3.24 -3.01
CA ASN A 189 -1.10 1.98 -2.99
C ASN A 189 -1.60 1.58 -4.38
N VAL A 190 -1.78 2.54 -5.28
CA VAL A 190 -2.39 2.32 -6.61
C VAL A 190 -1.38 2.32 -7.75
N VAL A 191 -0.21 2.92 -7.56
CA VAL A 191 0.89 2.94 -8.54
C VAL A 191 2.16 2.34 -7.95
N ASP A 192 2.82 1.44 -8.70
CA ASP A 192 4.16 0.94 -8.37
C ASP A 192 5.20 1.92 -8.90
N THR A 193 5.93 2.57 -7.99
CA THR A 193 6.95 3.59 -8.31
C THR A 193 8.24 3.04 -8.92
N LYS A 194 8.34 1.72 -9.10
CA LYS A 194 9.55 1.05 -9.60
C LYS A 194 9.30 0.23 -10.84
N LYS A 195 8.07 -0.26 -11.04
CA LYS A 195 7.77 -1.22 -12.11
C LYS A 195 6.44 -0.92 -12.77
N PHE A 196 6.43 -1.12 -14.08
CA PHE A 196 5.22 -1.18 -14.88
C PHE A 196 5.11 -2.56 -15.53
N GLU A 197 3.93 -3.16 -15.53
CA GLU A 197 3.72 -4.56 -15.94
C GLU A 197 2.55 -4.67 -16.91
N VAL A 198 2.79 -5.33 -18.05
CA VAL A 198 1.76 -5.69 -19.04
C VAL A 198 1.63 -7.20 -19.09
N LYS A 199 0.40 -7.70 -18.93
CA LYS A 199 0.10 -9.14 -18.95
C LYS A 199 -0.82 -9.51 -20.12
N THR A 200 -0.51 -10.64 -20.71
CA THR A 200 -1.35 -11.36 -21.67
C THR A 200 -1.23 -12.86 -21.37
N PRO A 201 -2.15 -13.75 -21.79
CA PRO A 201 -2.06 -15.17 -21.45
C PRO A 201 -0.69 -15.79 -21.75
N GLY A 202 0.01 -16.25 -20.71
CA GLY A 202 1.33 -16.89 -20.81
C GLY A 202 2.52 -15.95 -20.99
N ILE A 203 2.33 -14.62 -21.07
CA ILE A 203 3.42 -13.65 -21.26
C ILE A 203 3.26 -12.47 -20.29
N THR A 204 4.37 -12.06 -19.70
CA THR A 204 4.43 -10.89 -18.82
C THR A 204 5.61 -10.04 -19.23
N VAL A 205 5.36 -8.79 -19.59
CA VAL A 205 6.38 -7.80 -19.91
C VAL A 205 6.48 -6.84 -18.74
N LYS A 206 7.70 -6.64 -18.23
CA LYS A 206 7.99 -5.74 -17.12
C LYS A 206 9.03 -4.73 -17.54
N THR A 207 8.83 -3.50 -17.13
CA THR A 207 9.78 -2.40 -17.33
C THR A 207 9.90 -1.59 -16.05
N ASP A 208 11.01 -0.90 -15.85
CA ASP A 208 11.07 0.22 -14.91
C ASP A 208 10.15 1.36 -15.34
N THR A 209 9.76 2.19 -14.37
CA THR A 209 8.86 3.32 -14.57
C THR A 209 9.39 4.37 -15.54
N ASP A 210 10.71 4.55 -15.60
CA ASP A 210 11.37 5.53 -16.49
C ASP A 210 11.28 5.11 -17.97
N SER A 211 10.97 3.84 -18.22
CA SER A 211 10.89 3.24 -19.56
C SER A 211 9.46 2.91 -20.00
N ILE A 212 8.42 3.40 -19.28
CA ILE A 212 7.01 3.19 -19.65
C ILE A 212 6.72 3.64 -21.09
N GLU A 213 7.30 4.76 -21.51
CA GLU A 213 7.10 5.35 -22.84
C GLU A 213 7.64 4.48 -23.98
N LYS A 214 8.53 3.52 -23.69
CA LYS A 214 9.05 2.57 -24.69
C LYS A 214 8.05 1.47 -25.04
N LEU A 215 6.96 1.31 -24.28
CA LEU A 215 5.95 0.30 -24.54
C LEU A 215 4.88 0.82 -25.51
N GLU A 216 4.87 0.29 -26.73
CA GLU A 216 3.88 0.67 -27.74
C GLU A 216 2.95 -0.49 -28.10
N THR A 217 1.71 -0.20 -28.47
CA THR A 217 0.84 -1.23 -29.08
C THR A 217 0.54 -0.90 -30.52
N ARG A 218 0.63 -1.90 -31.39
CA ARG A 218 0.37 -1.75 -32.83
C ARG A 218 -0.40 -2.93 -33.38
N VAL A 219 -1.30 -2.68 -34.33
CA VAL A 219 -1.96 -3.74 -35.08
C VAL A 219 -1.13 -4.00 -36.34
N ILE A 220 -0.66 -5.24 -36.49
CA ILE A 220 0.08 -5.73 -37.66
C ILE A 220 -0.66 -6.97 -38.16
N ASP A 221 -1.05 -6.99 -39.43
CA ASP A 221 -1.79 -8.11 -40.05
C ASP A 221 -3.07 -8.54 -39.29
N GLY A 222 -3.74 -7.58 -38.64
CA GLY A 222 -4.97 -7.82 -37.87
C GLY A 222 -4.74 -8.34 -36.45
N PHE A 223 -3.49 -8.57 -36.04
CA PHE A 223 -3.13 -8.98 -34.68
C PHE A 223 -2.56 -7.79 -33.89
N LYS A 224 -2.89 -7.72 -32.60
CA LYS A 224 -2.39 -6.67 -31.69
C LYS A 224 -1.06 -7.13 -31.11
N TYR A 225 -0.03 -6.32 -31.30
CA TYR A 225 1.31 -6.54 -30.76
C TYR A 225 1.61 -5.50 -29.69
N LEU A 226 2.40 -5.91 -28.70
CA LEU A 226 3.16 -5.02 -27.83
C LEU A 226 4.58 -4.94 -28.42
N LEU A 227 5.01 -3.74 -28.78
CA LEU A 227 6.30 -3.44 -29.34
C LEU A 227 7.18 -2.80 -28.26
N VAL A 228 8.44 -3.24 -28.22
CA VAL A 228 9.48 -2.63 -27.40
C VAL A 228 10.62 -2.29 -28.37
N PRO A 229 10.97 -1.01 -28.54
CA PRO A 229 12.09 -0.62 -29.38
C PRO A 229 13.38 -1.17 -28.78
N ILE A 230 14.20 -1.75 -29.64
CA ILE A 230 15.49 -2.34 -29.28
C ILE A 230 16.56 -1.39 -29.82
N GLU A 231 17.19 -0.63 -28.92
CA GLU A 231 18.27 0.31 -29.25
C GLU A 231 19.66 -0.29 -28.95
N ASP A 232 19.72 -1.20 -27.99
CA ASP A 232 20.95 -1.84 -27.50
C ASP A 232 20.94 -3.36 -27.76
N ASP A 233 22.05 -4.01 -27.43
CA ASP A 233 22.19 -5.46 -27.49
C ASP A 233 21.09 -6.17 -26.66
N VAL A 234 20.53 -7.23 -27.22
CA VAL A 234 19.46 -8.01 -26.58
C VAL A 234 20.04 -9.29 -25.99
N GLU A 235 19.53 -9.71 -24.85
CA GLU A 235 19.86 -11.01 -24.28
C GLU A 235 18.67 -11.98 -24.32
N VAL A 236 18.92 -13.22 -24.72
CA VAL A 236 17.96 -14.32 -24.60
C VAL A 236 18.52 -15.32 -23.60
N ASN A 237 17.83 -15.50 -22.46
CA ASN A 237 18.29 -16.36 -21.36
C ASN A 237 19.73 -16.04 -20.90
N GLY A 238 20.09 -14.75 -20.89
CA GLY A 238 21.43 -14.29 -20.50
C GLY A 238 22.52 -14.46 -21.57
N MET A 239 22.14 -14.81 -22.82
CA MET A 239 23.07 -14.85 -23.95
C MET A 239 22.84 -13.64 -24.87
N PRO A 240 23.87 -12.83 -25.18
CA PRO A 240 23.72 -11.73 -26.10
C PRO A 240 23.41 -12.25 -27.51
N VAL A 241 22.39 -11.68 -28.14
CA VAL A 241 21.94 -11.99 -29.50
C VAL A 241 21.90 -10.71 -30.33
N LYS A 242 22.10 -10.85 -31.64
CA LYS A 242 21.89 -9.75 -32.57
C LYS A 242 20.41 -9.70 -32.92
N ALA A 243 19.77 -8.57 -32.60
CA ALA A 243 18.39 -8.26 -32.95
C ALA A 243 18.26 -7.82 -34.41
#